data_AF-A0A954QZP5-F1
#
_entry.id   AF-A0A954QZP5-F1
#
_cell.length_a   1.000
_cell.length_b   1.000
_cell.length_c   1.000
_cell.angle_alpha   90.00
_cell.angle_beta   90.00
_cell.angle_gamma   90.00
#
_symmetry.space_group_name_H-M   'P 1'
#
loop_
_entity.id
_entity.type
_entity.pdbx_description
1 polymer ?
#
loop_
_entity_poly.entity_id
_entity_poly.type
_entity_poly.pdbx_seq_one_letter_code
_entity_poly.pdbx_strand_id
1 'polypeptide(L)'
;RPLNAGDVPWIEPVTSSVRYESDFVPYKLATDVVINGRAHAPGEQACQQLFVEFQIGKIGRSLLVVGDRIANFTGSQPTFTDPQPFAVMDLKYERAYGGVDVFSMPDCPYPYPRNPLGRGFVVANSREAVQGRTLPNVEDPHHRLTPDNLCVGDFVRNWAEQPWPACFGWCPKTWQPRASLAGIMPGDRPTEQELRKAYAPLVPKEQRAAYEQTKLPDMDFKYFSGASAELSLPYLSGSQPVVTRNLSPEGDFRFHTPEDQPRIAIDIGEGSQEPEVVLHTLMIDMETRQLELVWRAAIEYPGLDWLPQLTKLEVQIT
;
A
#
# COMPACT_ATOMS: atom_id res chain seq x y z
N ARG A 1 -15.94 -14.79 0.36
CA ARG A 1 -15.85 -14.70 -1.12
C ARG A 1 -14.77 -15.67 -1.62
N PRO A 2 -14.71 -16.02 -2.92
CA PRO A 2 -13.55 -16.69 -3.49
C PRO A 2 -12.26 -15.88 -3.29
N LEU A 3 -11.11 -16.55 -3.36
CA LEU A 3 -9.80 -15.89 -3.35
C LEU A 3 -9.62 -15.03 -4.60
N ASN A 4 -8.99 -13.87 -4.44
CA ASN A 4 -8.68 -12.95 -5.52
C ASN A 4 -7.45 -13.43 -6.28
N ALA A 5 -7.63 -13.85 -7.53
CA ALA A 5 -6.53 -14.28 -8.39
C ALA A 5 -5.59 -13.12 -8.81
N GLY A 6 -6.08 -11.88 -8.78
CA GLY A 6 -5.34 -10.69 -9.21
C GLY A 6 -5.78 -9.47 -8.43
N ASP A 7 -5.01 -8.40 -8.57
CA ASP A 7 -5.34 -7.10 -7.96
C ASP A 7 -6.61 -6.54 -8.63
N VAL A 8 -7.56 -6.11 -7.80
CA VAL A 8 -8.83 -5.51 -8.21
C VAL A 8 -8.76 -4.01 -7.88
N PRO A 9 -8.78 -3.11 -8.89
CA PRO A 9 -8.80 -1.67 -8.67
C PRO A 9 -10.19 -1.18 -8.23
N TRP A 10 -10.28 0.05 -7.72
CA TRP A 10 -11.57 0.68 -7.42
C TRP A 10 -12.41 0.97 -8.67
N ILE A 11 -11.78 1.35 -9.77
CA ILE A 11 -12.42 1.67 -11.05
C ILE A 11 -11.76 0.85 -12.16
N GLU A 12 -10.52 1.18 -12.49
CA GLU A 12 -9.72 0.51 -13.51
C GLU A 12 -8.23 0.54 -13.14
N PRO A 13 -7.41 -0.35 -13.74
CA PRO A 13 -5.97 -0.33 -13.54
C PRO A 13 -5.35 1.01 -13.94
N VAL A 14 -4.26 1.42 -13.29
CA VAL A 14 -3.47 2.64 -13.60
C VAL A 14 -4.11 3.97 -13.18
N THR A 15 -5.44 4.12 -13.18
CA THR A 15 -6.10 5.40 -12.81
C THR A 15 -6.74 5.37 -11.42
N SER A 16 -6.81 4.20 -10.78
CA SER A 16 -7.30 4.06 -9.41
C SER A 16 -6.45 3.13 -8.56
N SER A 17 -6.48 3.34 -7.25
CA SER A 17 -5.79 2.52 -6.26
C SER A 17 -6.41 1.12 -6.14
N VAL A 18 -5.65 0.20 -5.56
CA VAL A 18 -6.05 -1.20 -5.40
C VAL A 18 -7.12 -1.29 -4.30
N ARG A 19 -8.30 -1.84 -4.64
CA ARG A 19 -9.38 -2.13 -3.70
C ARG A 19 -9.15 -3.47 -3.00
N TYR A 20 -8.73 -4.47 -3.75
CA TYR A 20 -8.35 -5.78 -3.22
C TYR A 20 -7.06 -6.26 -3.89
N GLU A 21 -6.07 -6.67 -3.11
CA GLU A 21 -4.86 -7.30 -3.63
C GLU A 21 -5.12 -8.79 -3.97
N SER A 22 -4.30 -9.34 -4.85
CA SER A 22 -4.24 -10.78 -5.09
C SER A 22 -3.89 -11.55 -3.82
N ASP A 23 -4.66 -12.60 -3.53
CA ASP A 23 -4.41 -13.53 -2.43
C ASP A 23 -3.27 -14.53 -2.78
N PHE A 24 -2.90 -14.61 -4.07
CA PHE A 24 -1.88 -15.52 -4.60
C PHE A 24 -0.49 -14.87 -4.63
N VAL A 25 0.02 -14.47 -3.46
CA VAL A 25 1.43 -14.07 -3.28
C VAL A 25 2.28 -15.28 -2.85
N PRO A 26 3.61 -15.27 -3.02
CA PRO A 26 4.47 -16.35 -2.53
C PRO A 26 4.40 -16.55 -1.01
N TYR A 27 4.57 -15.49 -0.23
CA TYR A 27 4.52 -15.52 1.23
C TYR A 27 4.46 -14.09 1.79
N LYS A 28 3.80 -13.84 2.93
CA LYS A 28 3.85 -12.56 3.66
C LYS A 28 4.53 -12.84 4.99
N LEU A 29 5.32 -11.90 5.52
CA LEU A 29 6.00 -12.06 6.83
C LEU A 29 5.16 -11.55 8.02
N ALA A 30 3.95 -11.08 7.74
CA ALA A 30 3.13 -10.26 8.62
C ALA A 30 1.65 -10.36 8.20
N THR A 31 0.74 -9.97 9.10
CA THR A 31 -0.67 -9.74 8.77
C THR A 31 -0.84 -8.34 8.23
N ASP A 32 -1.30 -8.23 6.99
CA ASP A 32 -1.78 -6.96 6.44
C ASP A 32 -3.18 -6.65 6.97
N VAL A 33 -3.33 -5.52 7.66
CA VAL A 33 -4.62 -4.99 8.09
C VAL A 33 -5.02 -3.86 7.16
N VAL A 34 -6.13 -4.02 6.45
CA VAL A 34 -6.55 -3.07 5.42
C VAL A 34 -8.00 -2.67 5.62
N ILE A 35 -8.28 -1.38 5.50
CA ILE A 35 -9.61 -0.83 5.72
C ILE A 35 -10.05 -0.07 4.47
N ASN A 36 -11.17 -0.50 3.91
CA ASN A 36 -11.91 0.25 2.92
C ASN A 36 -13.06 0.97 3.63
N GLY A 37 -13.10 2.29 3.53
CA GLY A 37 -14.13 3.07 4.18
C GLY A 37 -14.10 4.54 3.82
N ARG A 38 -14.98 5.28 4.47
CA ARG A 38 -15.10 6.73 4.33
C ARG A 38 -15.02 7.37 5.71
N ALA A 39 -14.54 8.60 5.74
CA ALA A 39 -14.63 9.46 6.91
C ALA A 39 -16.06 10.00 7.02
N HIS A 40 -16.64 9.94 8.21
CA HIS A 40 -17.98 10.45 8.50
C HIS A 40 -17.89 11.57 9.56
N ALA A 41 -18.44 12.73 9.24
CA ALA A 41 -18.55 13.83 10.19
C ALA A 41 -19.56 13.48 11.31
N PRO A 42 -19.24 13.78 12.59
CA PRO A 42 -20.11 13.42 13.70
C PRO A 42 -21.53 13.98 13.55
N GLY A 43 -22.53 13.13 13.75
CA GLY A 43 -23.94 13.50 13.64
C GLY A 43 -24.36 13.98 12.24
N GLU A 44 -23.59 13.59 11.21
CA GLU A 44 -23.78 14.02 9.80
C GLU A 44 -23.66 15.54 9.59
N GLN A 45 -23.13 16.26 10.57
CA GLN A 45 -22.94 17.70 10.47
C GLN A 45 -21.61 18.00 9.79
N ALA A 46 -21.68 18.66 8.63
CA ALA A 46 -20.49 18.96 7.84
C ALA A 46 -19.43 19.72 8.65
N CYS A 47 -18.20 19.22 8.63
CA CYS A 47 -17.06 19.84 9.31
C CYS A 47 -15.91 20.07 8.32
N GLN A 48 -15.00 20.98 8.64
CA GLN A 48 -13.86 21.30 7.78
C GLN A 48 -12.74 20.26 7.87
N GLN A 49 -12.61 19.61 9.03
CA GLN A 49 -11.61 18.58 9.26
C GLN A 49 -12.03 17.69 10.43
N LEU A 50 -11.58 16.44 10.41
CA LEU A 50 -11.78 15.49 11.51
C LEU A 50 -10.66 14.46 11.54
N PHE A 51 -10.45 13.84 12.70
CA PHE A 51 -9.59 12.66 12.81
C PHE A 51 -10.39 11.39 12.54
N VAL A 52 -9.79 10.50 11.75
CA VAL A 52 -10.27 9.13 11.56
C VAL A 52 -9.28 8.20 12.24
N GLU A 53 -9.78 7.34 13.12
CA GLU A 53 -8.93 6.47 13.92
C GLU A 53 -9.34 5.01 13.74
N PHE A 54 -8.33 4.15 13.69
CA PHE A 54 -8.47 2.71 13.74
C PHE A 54 -7.55 2.15 14.82
N GLN A 55 -8.03 1.18 15.58
CA GLN A 55 -7.25 0.43 16.54
C GLN A 55 -7.61 -1.06 16.48
N ILE A 56 -6.59 -1.91 16.46
CA ILE A 56 -6.71 -3.36 16.65
C ILE A 56 -5.74 -3.82 17.74
N GLY A 57 -6.27 -4.40 18.81
CA GLY A 57 -5.49 -4.73 19.99
C GLY A 57 -4.80 -3.48 20.56
N LYS A 58 -3.46 -3.46 20.52
CA LYS A 58 -2.63 -2.34 21.00
C LYS A 58 -2.16 -1.38 19.90
N ILE A 59 -2.42 -1.73 18.64
CA ILE A 59 -1.89 -1.01 17.48
C ILE A 59 -2.98 -0.09 16.97
N GLY A 60 -2.68 1.20 16.87
CA GLY A 60 -3.61 2.22 16.41
C GLY A 60 -2.98 3.10 15.34
N ARG A 61 -3.81 3.58 14.41
CA ARG A 61 -3.43 4.50 13.35
C ARG A 61 -4.49 5.58 13.22
N SER A 62 -4.04 6.83 13.12
CA SER A 62 -4.89 8.01 12.99
C SER A 62 -4.54 8.78 11.74
N LEU A 63 -5.56 9.19 10.98
CA LEU A 63 -5.41 10.04 9.80
C LEU A 63 -6.15 11.37 10.06
N LEU A 64 -5.58 12.47 9.59
CA LEU A 64 -6.31 13.73 9.51
C LEU A 64 -7.03 13.79 8.16
N VAL A 65 -8.34 14.01 8.20
CA VAL A 65 -9.15 14.23 7.00
C VAL A 65 -9.56 15.68 6.95
N VAL A 66 -9.16 16.36 5.88
CA VAL A 66 -9.41 17.78 5.64
C VAL A 66 -10.30 17.93 4.41
N GLY A 67 -11.24 18.87 4.49
CA GLY A 67 -12.11 19.23 3.38
C GLY A 67 -11.34 19.68 2.14
N ASP A 68 -12.04 19.80 1.02
CA ASP A 68 -11.41 20.18 -0.24
C ASP A 68 -10.76 21.57 -0.11
N ARG A 69 -9.51 21.66 -0.56
CA ARG A 69 -8.71 22.88 -0.59
C ARG A 69 -7.98 23.00 -1.92
N ILE A 70 -7.65 24.24 -2.29
CA ILE A 70 -6.75 24.54 -3.40
C ILE A 70 -5.59 25.41 -2.93
N ALA A 71 -4.46 25.30 -3.62
CA ALA A 71 -3.38 26.27 -3.51
C ALA A 71 -3.62 27.48 -4.42
N ASN A 72 -3.23 28.66 -3.95
CA ASN A 72 -3.22 29.90 -4.70
C ASN A 72 -1.80 30.45 -4.76
N PHE A 73 -1.45 31.05 -5.89
CA PHE A 73 -0.17 31.75 -6.05
C PHE A 73 -0.39 33.25 -5.86
N THR A 74 -0.12 33.74 -4.65
CA THR A 74 -0.32 35.14 -4.25
C THR A 74 1.02 35.76 -3.87
N GLY A 75 1.44 36.81 -4.58
CA GLY A 75 2.79 37.35 -4.42
C GLY A 75 3.84 36.35 -4.91
N SER A 76 4.74 35.93 -4.01
CA SER A 76 5.83 34.98 -4.29
C SER A 76 5.71 33.64 -3.56
N GLN A 77 4.67 33.46 -2.73
CA GLN A 77 4.51 32.27 -1.90
C GLN A 77 3.14 31.62 -2.12
N PRO A 78 3.04 30.29 -2.04
CA PRO A 78 1.77 29.60 -2.02
C PRO A 78 0.93 30.00 -0.81
N THR A 79 -0.38 29.98 -0.96
CA THR A 79 -1.35 30.03 0.15
C THR A 79 -2.41 28.97 -0.07
N PHE A 80 -3.01 28.44 0.99
CA PHE A 80 -4.09 27.47 0.89
C PHE A 80 -5.41 28.12 1.22
N THR A 81 -6.49 27.73 0.54
CA THR A 81 -7.84 28.12 0.95
C THR A 81 -8.22 27.44 2.26
N ASP A 82 -9.19 28.02 2.96
CA ASP A 82 -9.87 27.29 4.04
C ASP A 82 -10.51 26.00 3.49
N PRO A 83 -10.56 24.92 4.28
CA PRO A 83 -11.19 23.68 3.85
C PRO A 83 -12.70 23.87 3.67
N GLN A 84 -13.24 23.37 2.56
CA GLN A 84 -14.68 23.27 2.39
C GLN A 84 -15.28 22.25 3.36
N PRO A 85 -16.37 22.55 4.09
CA PRO A 85 -17.02 21.58 4.96
C PRO A 85 -17.48 20.33 4.19
N PHE A 86 -17.33 19.16 4.82
CA PHE A 86 -17.80 17.88 4.27
C PHE A 86 -18.50 17.06 5.37
N ALA A 87 -19.53 16.31 4.97
CA ALA A 87 -20.17 15.32 5.84
C ALA A 87 -19.56 13.92 5.67
N VAL A 88 -19.11 13.58 4.46
CA VAL A 88 -18.49 12.28 4.13
C VAL A 88 -17.31 12.49 3.19
N MET A 89 -16.20 11.78 3.40
CA MET A 89 -15.00 11.83 2.55
C MET A 89 -14.42 10.44 2.30
N ASP A 90 -14.16 10.11 1.04
CA ASP A 90 -13.50 8.84 0.68
C ASP A 90 -12.07 8.76 1.24
N LEU A 91 -11.71 7.62 1.83
CA LEU A 91 -10.35 7.35 2.31
C LEU A 91 -9.58 6.53 1.28
N LYS A 92 -9.05 7.20 0.26
CA LYS A 92 -8.32 6.57 -0.84
C LYS A 92 -7.02 7.30 -1.14
N TYR A 93 -6.07 6.61 -1.75
CA TYR A 93 -4.77 7.20 -2.10
C TYR A 93 -4.87 8.36 -3.09
N GLU A 94 -5.92 8.40 -3.92
CA GLU A 94 -6.27 9.49 -4.83
C GLU A 94 -6.56 10.81 -4.10
N ARG A 95 -6.84 10.74 -2.80
CA ARG A 95 -7.05 11.89 -1.92
C ARG A 95 -5.90 12.10 -0.94
N ALA A 96 -4.88 11.26 -0.97
CA ALA A 96 -3.67 11.41 -0.17
C ALA A 96 -2.60 12.24 -0.91
N TYR A 97 -1.53 12.62 -0.21
CA TYR A 97 -0.44 13.38 -0.82
C TYR A 97 0.19 12.63 -2.00
N GLY A 98 0.51 13.34 -3.08
CA GLY A 98 1.20 12.82 -4.24
C GLY A 98 0.66 13.39 -5.55
N GLY A 99 0.61 12.55 -6.58
CA GLY A 99 0.14 12.90 -7.91
C GLY A 99 1.28 13.09 -8.90
N VAL A 100 0.95 13.63 -10.07
CA VAL A 100 1.91 13.95 -11.13
C VAL A 100 1.92 15.46 -11.34
N ASP A 101 3.09 16.07 -11.29
CA ASP A 101 3.27 17.47 -11.68
C ASP A 101 3.70 17.52 -13.16
N VAL A 102 2.86 18.16 -13.98
CA VAL A 102 3.05 18.33 -15.42
C VAL A 102 3.32 19.80 -15.81
N PHE A 103 3.34 20.70 -14.82
CA PHE A 103 3.43 22.14 -15.05
C PHE A 103 4.82 22.69 -14.77
N SER A 104 5.53 22.11 -13.79
CA SER A 104 6.87 22.59 -13.43
C SER A 104 7.92 22.39 -14.52
N MET A 105 7.78 21.33 -15.34
CA MET A 105 8.52 21.14 -16.58
C MET A 105 7.58 20.55 -17.65
N PRO A 106 7.15 21.33 -18.65
CA PRO A 106 6.17 20.88 -19.64
C PRO A 106 6.55 19.61 -20.40
N ASP A 107 7.86 19.40 -20.64
CA ASP A 107 8.37 18.27 -21.43
C ASP A 107 8.66 17.01 -20.60
N CYS A 108 8.55 17.08 -19.26
CA CYS A 108 8.89 15.96 -18.38
C CYS A 108 7.96 15.94 -17.16
N PRO A 109 6.92 15.07 -17.15
CA PRO A 109 6.06 14.93 -16.00
C PRO A 109 6.83 14.33 -14.82
N TYR A 110 6.64 14.90 -13.63
CA TYR A 110 7.19 14.38 -12.38
C TYR A 110 6.11 13.61 -11.60
N PRO A 111 6.07 12.27 -11.68
CA PRO A 111 5.22 11.49 -10.80
C PRO A 111 5.83 11.42 -9.40
N TYR A 112 5.03 11.65 -8.35
CA TYR A 112 5.48 11.44 -6.99
C TYR A 112 5.70 9.94 -6.73
N PRO A 113 6.93 9.49 -6.41
CA PRO A 113 7.24 8.06 -6.41
C PRO A 113 6.42 7.22 -5.43
N ARG A 114 5.98 7.79 -4.30
CA ARG A 114 5.21 7.04 -3.28
C ARG A 114 3.72 6.95 -3.56
N ASN A 115 3.17 7.84 -4.39
CA ASN A 115 1.75 7.86 -4.72
C ASN A 115 1.50 8.72 -5.97
N PRO A 116 1.67 8.17 -7.19
CA PRO A 116 1.43 8.91 -8.42
C PRO A 116 -0.05 9.24 -8.68
N LEU A 117 -0.98 8.67 -7.92
CA LEU A 117 -2.43 8.92 -8.03
C LEU A 117 -2.94 10.05 -7.13
N GLY A 118 -2.11 10.48 -6.18
CA GLY A 118 -2.48 11.45 -5.16
C GLY A 118 -2.65 12.88 -5.66
N ARG A 119 -2.66 13.81 -4.70
CA ARG A 119 -2.86 15.25 -4.92
C ARG A 119 -1.86 16.08 -4.14
N GLY A 120 -1.64 17.32 -4.59
CA GLY A 120 -0.81 18.30 -3.91
C GLY A 120 0.70 18.21 -4.18
N PHE A 121 1.18 17.29 -5.03
CA PHE A 121 2.59 17.28 -5.44
C PHE A 121 2.87 18.40 -6.46
N VAL A 122 3.81 19.28 -6.14
CA VAL A 122 4.26 20.41 -6.97
C VAL A 122 5.77 20.57 -6.84
N VAL A 123 6.50 20.62 -7.96
CA VAL A 123 7.95 20.74 -7.95
C VAL A 123 8.40 22.20 -7.88
N ALA A 124 7.98 23.03 -8.82
CA ALA A 124 8.42 24.41 -8.94
C ALA A 124 7.45 25.39 -8.29
N ASN A 125 8.00 26.43 -7.66
CA ASN A 125 7.22 27.56 -7.16
C ASN A 125 6.90 28.55 -8.29
N SER A 126 5.95 28.19 -9.15
CA SER A 126 5.44 29.03 -10.24
C SER A 126 3.93 29.18 -10.16
N ARG A 127 3.40 30.24 -10.80
CA ARG A 127 1.95 30.45 -10.88
C ARG A 127 1.27 29.27 -11.56
N GLU A 128 1.85 28.76 -12.64
CA GLU A 128 1.30 27.69 -13.46
C GLU A 128 1.21 26.37 -12.70
N ALA A 129 2.20 26.06 -11.85
CA ALA A 129 2.21 24.81 -11.08
C ALA A 129 1.38 24.88 -9.80
N VAL A 130 1.27 26.06 -9.18
CA VAL A 130 0.61 26.24 -7.87
C VAL A 130 -0.86 26.65 -7.99
N GLN A 131 -1.20 27.55 -8.92
CA GLN A 131 -2.53 28.17 -8.95
C GLN A 131 -3.63 27.14 -9.22
N GLY A 132 -4.57 27.02 -8.29
CA GLY A 132 -5.70 26.09 -8.39
C GLY A 132 -5.32 24.62 -8.14
N ARG A 133 -4.10 24.32 -7.70
CA ARG A 133 -3.67 22.95 -7.42
C ARG A 133 -4.53 22.37 -6.29
N THR A 134 -5.17 21.24 -6.54
CA THR A 134 -5.93 20.52 -5.51
C THR A 134 -4.97 19.91 -4.49
N LEU A 135 -5.34 20.03 -3.22
CA LEU A 135 -4.54 19.55 -2.08
C LEU A 135 -5.08 18.20 -1.58
N PRO A 136 -4.26 17.39 -0.89
CA PRO A 136 -4.72 16.16 -0.28
C PRO A 136 -5.80 16.42 0.77
N ASN A 137 -6.74 15.49 0.87
CA ASN A 137 -7.73 15.44 1.95
C ASN A 137 -7.27 14.52 3.06
N VAL A 138 -6.58 13.43 2.74
CA VAL A 138 -6.14 12.41 3.72
C VAL A 138 -4.65 12.59 3.99
N GLU A 139 -4.33 12.98 5.21
CA GLU A 139 -2.97 13.34 5.61
C GLU A 139 -2.52 12.58 6.85
N ASP A 140 -1.21 12.35 6.94
CA ASP A 140 -0.58 11.97 8.19
C ASP A 140 -0.57 13.22 9.10
N PRO A 141 -1.17 13.17 10.31
CA PRO A 141 -1.23 14.34 11.18
C PRO A 141 0.14 14.85 11.63
N HIS A 142 1.19 14.02 11.56
CA HIS A 142 2.54 14.38 11.96
C HIS A 142 3.38 14.94 10.80
N HIS A 143 2.98 14.70 9.55
CA HIS A 143 3.72 15.13 8.36
C HIS A 143 2.77 15.70 7.29
N ARG A 144 2.15 16.84 7.63
CA ARG A 144 1.16 17.50 6.76
C ARG A 144 1.79 18.31 5.62
N LEU A 145 1.02 18.47 4.55
CA LEU A 145 1.29 19.45 3.51
C LEU A 145 0.88 20.84 4.03
N THR A 146 1.81 21.78 3.94
CA THR A 146 1.66 23.19 4.30
C THR A 146 2.10 24.06 3.12
N PRO A 147 1.76 25.36 3.12
CA PRO A 147 2.28 26.26 2.09
C PRO A 147 3.81 26.27 2.00
N ASP A 148 4.50 26.13 3.14
CA ASP A 148 5.96 26.18 3.22
C ASP A 148 6.67 24.97 2.59
N ASN A 149 5.99 23.82 2.51
CA ASN A 149 6.55 22.59 1.93
C ASN A 149 5.85 22.13 0.65
N LEU A 150 4.90 22.90 0.10
CA LEU A 150 4.18 22.56 -1.13
C LEU A 150 5.13 22.33 -2.32
N CYS A 151 6.08 23.24 -2.50
CA CYS A 151 6.99 23.25 -3.64
C CYS A 151 8.29 22.51 -3.30
N VAL A 152 8.53 21.38 -3.95
CA VAL A 152 9.69 20.50 -3.68
C VAL A 152 11.03 21.15 -4.00
N GLY A 153 11.08 22.00 -5.03
CA GLY A 153 12.32 22.58 -5.56
C GLY A 153 13.13 21.55 -6.35
N ASP A 154 14.33 21.22 -5.87
CA ASP A 154 15.16 20.17 -6.49
C ASP A 154 14.52 18.80 -6.25
N PHE A 155 13.71 18.35 -7.21
CA PHE A 155 12.99 17.07 -7.13
C PHE A 155 13.92 15.91 -6.78
N VAL A 156 15.06 15.79 -7.47
CA VAL A 156 15.97 14.65 -7.34
C VAL A 156 16.47 14.50 -5.91
N ARG A 157 16.70 15.62 -5.22
CA ARG A 157 17.22 15.64 -3.86
C ARG A 157 16.13 15.61 -2.79
N ASN A 158 15.03 16.31 -3.02
CA ASN A 158 14.11 16.69 -1.94
C ASN A 158 12.79 15.90 -1.93
N TRP A 159 12.47 15.11 -2.96
CA TRP A 159 11.18 14.40 -3.01
C TRP A 159 10.95 13.46 -1.81
N ALA A 160 12.02 12.90 -1.26
CA ALA A 160 11.94 11.96 -0.15
C ALA A 160 11.54 12.63 1.18
N GLU A 161 11.75 13.94 1.31
CA GLU A 161 11.42 14.76 2.49
C GLU A 161 9.93 15.17 2.52
N GLN A 162 9.24 14.99 1.38
CA GLN A 162 7.82 15.32 1.27
C GLN A 162 6.94 14.38 2.09
N PRO A 163 5.72 14.84 2.45
CA PRO A 163 4.73 14.05 3.17
C PRO A 163 4.56 12.63 2.63
N TRP A 164 4.38 11.68 3.53
CA TRP A 164 4.00 10.33 3.14
C TRP A 164 2.51 10.29 2.76
N PRO A 165 2.14 9.52 1.72
CA PRO A 165 0.73 9.32 1.38
C PRO A 165 0.05 8.51 2.48
N ALA A 166 -0.87 9.14 3.20
CA ALA A 166 -1.64 8.50 4.27
C ALA A 166 -2.89 7.79 3.72
N CYS A 167 -3.14 6.56 4.17
CA CYS A 167 -4.34 5.78 3.83
C CYS A 167 -4.50 4.61 4.83
N PHE A 168 -5.62 3.88 4.74
CA PHE A 168 -5.77 2.55 5.36
C PHE A 168 -5.80 1.42 4.33
N GLY A 169 -5.80 1.75 3.03
CA GLY A 169 -5.94 0.82 1.91
C GLY A 169 -4.66 0.09 1.51
N TRP A 170 -4.73 -0.63 0.39
CA TRP A 170 -3.60 -1.32 -0.24
C TRP A 170 -2.62 -0.35 -0.92
N CYS A 171 -1.36 -0.38 -0.53
CA CYS A 171 -0.25 0.27 -1.22
C CYS A 171 0.20 -0.59 -2.42
N PRO A 172 0.11 -0.11 -3.67
CA PRO A 172 0.48 -0.89 -4.86
C PRO A 172 1.96 -1.30 -4.93
N LYS A 173 2.22 -2.49 -5.50
CA LYS A 173 3.57 -3.07 -5.71
C LYS A 173 4.50 -2.20 -6.56
N THR A 174 3.93 -1.40 -7.45
CA THR A 174 4.67 -0.54 -8.40
C THR A 174 5.08 0.80 -7.81
N TRP A 175 4.60 1.14 -6.60
CA TRP A 175 4.94 2.41 -5.95
C TRP A 175 6.18 2.25 -5.10
N GLN A 176 6.93 3.34 -4.95
CA GLN A 176 8.27 3.34 -4.34
C GLN A 176 8.37 2.58 -3.01
N PRO A 177 7.43 2.68 -2.04
CA PRO A 177 7.54 1.97 -0.76
C PRO A 177 7.67 0.45 -0.89
N ARG A 178 7.04 -0.13 -1.92
CA ARG A 178 7.11 -1.57 -2.20
C ARG A 178 8.09 -1.88 -3.32
N ALA A 179 8.12 -1.08 -4.38
CA ALA A 179 9.04 -1.28 -5.50
C ALA A 179 10.51 -1.28 -5.06
N SER A 180 10.88 -0.54 -4.00
CA SER A 180 12.23 -0.58 -3.44
C SER A 180 12.62 -1.89 -2.73
N LEU A 181 11.64 -2.74 -2.44
CA LEU A 181 11.81 -4.06 -1.81
C LEU A 181 11.90 -5.19 -2.84
N ALA A 182 11.62 -4.88 -4.11
CA ALA A 182 11.69 -5.84 -5.20
C ALA A 182 13.13 -6.30 -5.44
N GLY A 183 13.29 -7.57 -5.80
CA GLY A 183 14.59 -8.15 -6.11
C GLY A 183 14.46 -9.54 -6.70
N ILE A 184 15.57 -10.26 -6.71
CA ILE A 184 15.60 -11.67 -7.14
C ILE A 184 15.23 -12.55 -5.95
N MET A 185 14.28 -13.46 -6.13
CA MET A 185 13.92 -14.43 -5.10
C MET A 185 15.15 -15.30 -4.76
N PRO A 186 15.36 -15.68 -3.49
CA PRO A 186 16.51 -16.51 -3.11
C PRO A 186 16.63 -17.80 -3.93
N GLY A 187 15.51 -18.46 -4.21
CA GLY A 187 15.46 -19.68 -5.04
C GLY A 187 15.85 -19.46 -6.51
N ASP A 188 15.64 -18.25 -7.05
CA ASP A 188 15.94 -17.92 -8.45
C ASP A 188 17.39 -17.42 -8.63
N ARG A 189 18.14 -17.22 -7.54
CA ARG A 189 19.49 -16.67 -7.58
C ARG A 189 20.46 -17.48 -8.45
N PRO A 190 20.52 -18.82 -8.36
CA PRO A 190 21.43 -19.60 -9.19
C PRO A 190 21.13 -19.41 -10.68
N THR A 191 19.85 -19.47 -11.06
CA THR A 191 19.38 -19.26 -12.43
C THR A 191 19.68 -17.86 -12.93
N GLU A 192 19.47 -16.83 -12.11
CA GLU A 192 19.82 -15.44 -12.46
C GLU A 192 21.31 -15.27 -12.75
N GLN A 193 22.19 -15.90 -11.95
CA GLN A 193 23.64 -15.82 -12.15
C GLN A 193 24.09 -16.54 -13.43
N GLU A 194 23.50 -17.69 -13.74
CA GLU A 194 23.75 -18.41 -14.99
C GLU A 194 23.32 -17.60 -16.21
N LEU A 195 22.11 -17.06 -16.20
CA LEU A 195 21.60 -16.19 -17.25
C LEU A 195 22.48 -14.93 -17.42
N ARG A 196 22.88 -14.29 -16.30
CA ARG A 196 23.75 -13.12 -16.37
C ARG A 196 25.08 -13.41 -17.05
N LYS A 197 25.71 -14.55 -16.74
CA LYS A 197 26.95 -14.99 -17.39
C LYS A 197 26.75 -15.27 -18.88
N ALA A 198 25.64 -15.90 -19.25
CA ALA A 198 25.31 -16.19 -20.65
C ALA A 198 25.05 -14.92 -21.48
N TYR A 199 24.46 -13.87 -20.86
CA TYR A 199 24.19 -12.60 -21.54
C TYR A 199 25.39 -11.64 -21.58
N ALA A 200 26.36 -11.76 -20.66
CA ALA A 200 27.52 -10.87 -20.60
C ALA A 200 28.27 -10.67 -21.94
N PRO A 201 28.46 -11.70 -22.79
CA PRO A 201 29.07 -11.54 -24.12
C PRO A 201 28.25 -10.69 -25.10
N LEU A 202 26.92 -10.63 -24.95
CA LEU A 202 26.00 -9.86 -25.80
C LEU A 202 25.93 -8.38 -25.41
N VAL A 203 26.39 -8.02 -24.20
CA VAL A 203 26.45 -6.63 -23.74
C VAL A 203 27.55 -5.88 -24.52
N PRO A 204 27.26 -4.66 -25.03
CA PRO A 204 28.25 -3.81 -25.67
C PRO A 204 29.51 -3.65 -24.81
N LYS A 205 30.70 -3.65 -25.45
CA LYS A 205 31.98 -3.70 -24.73
C LYS A 205 32.13 -2.54 -23.73
N GLU A 206 31.68 -1.36 -24.13
CA GLU A 206 31.66 -0.14 -23.34
C GLU A 206 30.75 -0.20 -22.09
N GLN A 207 29.75 -1.09 -22.08
CA GLN A 207 28.81 -1.28 -20.96
C GLN A 207 29.11 -2.53 -20.13
N ARG A 208 30.03 -3.40 -20.58
CA ARG A 208 30.30 -4.70 -19.94
C ARG A 208 30.73 -4.58 -18.49
N ALA A 209 31.64 -3.65 -18.20
CA ALA A 209 32.10 -3.42 -16.83
C ALA A 209 30.95 -2.97 -15.90
N ALA A 210 30.09 -2.06 -16.37
CA ALA A 210 28.92 -1.61 -15.61
C ALA A 210 27.91 -2.73 -15.40
N TYR A 211 27.66 -3.54 -16.44
CA TYR A 211 26.79 -4.71 -16.35
C TYR A 211 27.30 -5.72 -15.32
N GLU A 212 28.59 -6.08 -15.36
CA GLU A 212 29.22 -7.03 -14.44
C GLU A 212 29.21 -6.53 -12.99
N GLN A 213 29.44 -5.23 -12.79
CA GLN A 213 29.41 -4.60 -11.45
C GLN A 213 27.99 -4.44 -10.89
N THR A 214 27.00 -4.19 -11.74
CA THR A 214 25.60 -4.01 -11.31
C THR A 214 25.01 -5.35 -10.92
N LYS A 215 24.69 -5.52 -9.63
CA LYS A 215 24.00 -6.71 -9.11
C LYS A 215 22.57 -6.35 -8.76
N LEU A 216 21.64 -7.19 -9.18
CA LEU A 216 20.24 -7.08 -8.76
C LEU A 216 20.13 -7.49 -7.28
N PRO A 217 19.44 -6.70 -6.43
CA PRO A 217 19.30 -7.00 -5.02
C PRO A 217 18.48 -8.27 -4.79
N ASP A 218 18.60 -8.82 -3.59
CA ASP A 218 17.72 -9.88 -3.09
C ASP A 218 16.34 -9.30 -2.80
N MET A 219 15.30 -10.09 -3.09
CA MET A 219 13.92 -9.73 -2.76
C MET A 219 13.77 -9.63 -1.23
N ASP A 220 13.35 -8.47 -0.73
CA ASP A 220 12.83 -8.37 0.64
C ASP A 220 11.36 -8.81 0.63
N PHE A 221 11.03 -9.86 1.36
CA PHE A 221 9.69 -10.45 1.39
C PHE A 221 8.61 -9.53 1.98
N LYS A 222 9.00 -8.42 2.64
CA LYS A 222 8.08 -7.32 2.95
C LYS A 222 7.45 -6.71 1.70
N TYR A 223 8.04 -6.93 0.51
CA TYR A 223 7.43 -6.62 -0.79
C TYR A 223 6.01 -7.16 -0.92
N PHE A 224 5.72 -8.34 -0.38
CA PHE A 224 4.40 -8.98 -0.47
C PHE A 224 3.39 -8.47 0.57
N SER A 225 3.85 -7.70 1.56
CA SER A 225 2.97 -6.95 2.45
C SER A 225 2.50 -5.68 1.75
N GLY A 226 1.18 -5.55 1.61
CA GLY A 226 0.54 -4.48 0.84
C GLY A 226 -0.26 -3.50 1.69
N ALA A 227 -0.42 -3.72 3.00
CA ALA A 227 -1.13 -2.77 3.84
C ALA A 227 -0.44 -1.39 3.85
N SER A 228 -1.21 -0.33 4.12
CA SER A 228 -0.64 1.00 4.31
C SER A 228 0.42 1.00 5.42
N ALA A 229 1.29 2.02 5.42
CA ALA A 229 2.39 2.12 6.37
C ALA A 229 1.87 1.93 7.82
N GLU A 230 2.61 1.13 8.60
CA GLU A 230 2.28 0.74 9.99
C GLU A 230 1.10 -0.23 10.17
N LEU A 231 0.48 -0.70 9.09
CA LEU A 231 -0.62 -1.67 9.15
C LEU A 231 -0.25 -3.08 8.64
N SER A 232 1.03 -3.32 8.39
CA SER A 232 1.57 -4.69 8.29
C SER A 232 2.12 -5.09 9.66
N LEU A 233 1.34 -5.90 10.38
CA LEU A 233 1.53 -6.20 11.80
C LEU A 233 2.14 -7.60 11.96
N PRO A 234 2.81 -7.91 13.10
CA PRO A 234 3.08 -9.31 13.44
C PRO A 234 1.82 -10.15 13.31
N TYR A 235 1.96 -11.45 13.00
CA TYR A 235 0.80 -12.31 12.77
C TYR A 235 -0.23 -12.19 13.89
N LEU A 236 -1.42 -11.75 13.52
CA LEU A 236 -2.53 -11.65 14.44
C LEU A 236 -3.06 -13.05 14.74
N SER A 237 -3.37 -13.30 16.01
CA SER A 237 -3.94 -14.55 16.48
C SER A 237 -5.10 -14.29 17.42
N GLY A 238 -6.07 -15.22 17.44
CA GLY A 238 -7.27 -15.14 18.26
C GLY A 238 -8.15 -13.92 18.00
N SER A 239 -9.07 -13.71 18.93
CA SER A 239 -10.01 -12.59 18.91
C SER A 239 -9.33 -11.28 19.30
N GLN A 240 -9.20 -10.35 18.35
CA GLN A 240 -8.62 -9.02 18.55
C GLN A 240 -9.72 -7.98 18.69
N PRO A 241 -9.71 -7.12 19.72
CA PRO A 241 -10.65 -6.01 19.80
C PRO A 241 -10.32 -4.99 18.73
N VAL A 242 -11.34 -4.55 17.99
CA VAL A 242 -11.25 -3.51 16.97
C VAL A 242 -12.12 -2.32 17.37
N VAL A 243 -11.54 -1.13 17.28
CA VAL A 243 -12.24 0.14 17.49
C VAL A 243 -11.97 1.05 16.30
N THR A 244 -13.02 1.65 15.76
CA THR A 244 -12.92 2.68 14.73
C THR A 244 -13.65 3.93 15.18
N ARG A 245 -13.11 5.11 14.87
CA ARG A 245 -13.77 6.41 15.08
C ARG A 245 -13.92 7.14 13.76
N ASN A 246 -15.12 7.68 13.52
CA ASN A 246 -15.47 8.43 12.32
C ASN A 246 -15.28 7.64 11.01
N LEU A 247 -15.30 6.30 11.07
CA LEU A 247 -15.32 5.39 9.92
C LEU A 247 -16.73 4.85 9.61
N SER A 248 -17.74 5.32 10.34
CA SER A 248 -19.14 4.95 10.17
C SER A 248 -20.05 6.14 10.48
N PRO A 249 -21.27 6.22 9.90
CA PRO A 249 -22.25 7.26 10.24
C PRO A 249 -22.59 7.34 11.74
N GLU A 250 -22.55 6.20 12.44
CA GLU A 250 -22.84 6.09 13.87
C GLU A 250 -21.69 6.56 14.78
N GLY A 251 -20.53 6.92 14.20
CA GLY A 251 -19.35 7.38 14.93
C GLY A 251 -18.43 6.24 15.35
N ASP A 252 -18.30 6.04 16.67
CA ASP A 252 -17.48 4.98 17.26
C ASP A 252 -18.09 3.59 16.97
N PHE A 253 -17.35 2.73 16.29
CA PHE A 253 -17.75 1.35 16.00
C PHE A 253 -16.77 0.37 16.60
N ARG A 254 -17.29 -0.66 17.29
CA ARG A 254 -16.48 -1.61 18.07
C ARG A 254 -16.92 -3.04 17.79
N PHE A 255 -15.97 -3.91 17.53
CA PHE A 255 -16.20 -5.34 17.32
C PHE A 255 -14.94 -6.12 17.68
N HIS A 256 -15.00 -7.44 17.58
CA HIS A 256 -13.83 -8.30 17.70
C HIS A 256 -13.63 -9.08 16.41
N THR A 257 -12.38 -9.38 16.05
CA THR A 257 -12.12 -10.37 15.00
C THR A 257 -12.61 -11.76 15.45
N PRO A 258 -12.98 -12.64 14.51
CA PRO A 258 -13.35 -14.01 14.83
C PRO A 258 -12.26 -14.71 15.65
N GLU A 259 -12.69 -15.56 16.58
CA GLU A 259 -11.79 -16.44 17.34
C GLU A 259 -11.40 -17.67 16.52
N ASP A 260 -12.26 -18.08 15.58
CA ASP A 260 -12.07 -19.29 14.77
C ASP A 260 -10.85 -19.16 13.84
N GLN A 261 -9.90 -20.06 14.02
CA GLN A 261 -8.74 -20.26 13.15
C GLN A 261 -8.87 -21.62 12.46
N PRO A 262 -8.81 -21.68 11.11
CA PRO A 262 -8.90 -22.95 10.41
C PRO A 262 -7.68 -23.81 10.69
N ARG A 263 -7.85 -25.12 10.70
CA ARG A 263 -6.74 -26.08 10.65
C ARG A 263 -6.56 -26.53 9.20
N ILE A 264 -5.32 -26.53 8.72
CA ILE A 264 -4.97 -26.91 7.36
C ILE A 264 -4.01 -28.08 7.44
N ALA A 265 -4.36 -29.19 6.80
CA ALA A 265 -3.48 -30.34 6.61
C ALA A 265 -3.09 -30.46 5.13
N ILE A 266 -1.82 -30.70 4.86
CA ILE A 266 -1.24 -30.80 3.51
C ILE A 266 -0.50 -32.12 3.38
N ASP A 267 -0.80 -32.89 2.34
CA ASP A 267 -0.08 -34.12 1.98
C ASP A 267 0.46 -34.02 0.55
N ILE A 268 1.79 -34.02 0.43
CA ILE A 268 2.52 -33.98 -0.85
C ILE A 268 3.02 -35.36 -1.30
N GLY A 269 2.47 -36.44 -0.73
CA GLY A 269 2.88 -37.83 -0.99
C GLY A 269 3.83 -38.41 0.06
N GLU A 270 4.18 -37.63 1.09
CA GLU A 270 5.06 -38.03 2.20
C GLU A 270 4.29 -38.22 3.52
N GLY A 271 2.95 -38.16 3.46
CA GLY A 271 2.08 -38.20 4.63
C GLY A 271 1.51 -36.82 4.95
N SER A 272 0.38 -36.82 5.66
CA SER A 272 -0.31 -35.60 6.05
C SER A 272 0.48 -34.83 7.10
N GLN A 273 0.75 -33.55 6.82
CA GLN A 273 1.38 -32.59 7.72
C GLN A 273 0.37 -31.53 8.12
N GLU A 274 0.39 -31.11 9.38
CA GLU A 274 -0.42 -29.98 9.89
C GLU A 274 0.50 -28.78 10.16
N PRO A 275 0.84 -27.98 9.13
CA PRO A 275 1.67 -26.79 9.30
C PRO A 275 1.01 -25.72 10.18
N GLU A 276 1.84 -24.78 10.66
CA GLU A 276 1.36 -23.56 11.29
C GLU A 276 0.50 -22.76 10.29
N VAL A 277 -0.70 -22.40 10.74
CA VAL A 277 -1.63 -21.54 10.00
C VAL A 277 -1.46 -20.11 10.50
N VAL A 278 -1.20 -19.18 9.58
CA VAL A 278 -1.00 -17.76 9.89
C VAL A 278 -2.03 -16.89 9.18
N LEU A 279 -2.42 -15.78 9.81
CA LEU A 279 -3.31 -14.80 9.18
C LEU A 279 -2.48 -13.86 8.30
N HIS A 280 -2.64 -13.94 6.99
CA HIS A 280 -1.92 -13.06 6.06
C HIS A 280 -2.64 -11.72 5.86
N THR A 281 -3.97 -11.71 5.89
CA THR A 281 -4.73 -10.50 5.57
C THR A 281 -6.01 -10.45 6.38
N LEU A 282 -6.25 -9.28 7.00
CA LEU A 282 -7.48 -8.88 7.64
C LEU A 282 -8.01 -7.65 6.90
N MET A 283 -9.06 -7.82 6.11
CA MET A 283 -9.71 -6.74 5.37
C MET A 283 -11.00 -6.34 6.05
N ILE A 284 -11.19 -5.05 6.30
CA ILE A 284 -12.41 -4.48 6.86
C ILE A 284 -13.03 -3.55 5.83
N ASP A 285 -14.20 -3.89 5.31
CA ASP A 285 -15.00 -3.00 4.46
C ASP A 285 -16.11 -2.38 5.34
N MET A 286 -15.91 -1.11 5.71
CA MET A 286 -16.78 -0.40 6.65
C MET A 286 -18.17 -0.09 6.06
N GLU A 287 -18.26 0.01 4.73
CA GLU A 287 -19.50 0.33 4.02
C GLU A 287 -20.42 -0.86 3.95
N THR A 288 -19.87 -2.03 3.61
CA THR A 288 -20.62 -3.29 3.54
C THR A 288 -20.66 -4.04 4.87
N ARG A 289 -19.91 -3.57 5.88
CA ARG A 289 -19.71 -4.20 7.19
C ARG A 289 -19.21 -5.63 7.08
N GLN A 290 -18.28 -5.84 6.16
CA GLN A 290 -17.69 -7.15 5.90
C GLN A 290 -16.28 -7.22 6.46
N LEU A 291 -15.98 -8.36 7.09
CA LEU A 291 -14.66 -8.72 7.53
C LEU A 291 -14.20 -9.90 6.68
N GLU A 292 -13.02 -9.80 6.07
CA GLU A 292 -12.43 -10.88 5.28
C GLU A 292 -11.09 -11.27 5.86
N LEU A 293 -10.89 -12.57 6.05
CA LEU A 293 -9.67 -13.14 6.60
C LEU A 293 -9.07 -14.10 5.59
N VAL A 294 -7.78 -13.95 5.31
CA VAL A 294 -7.02 -14.88 4.46
C VAL A 294 -5.99 -15.58 5.31
N TRP A 295 -6.27 -16.84 5.61
CA TRP A 295 -5.37 -17.74 6.33
C TRP A 295 -4.49 -18.50 5.36
N ARG A 296 -3.25 -18.77 5.77
CA ARG A 296 -2.31 -19.52 4.96
C ARG A 296 -1.54 -20.52 5.82
N ALA A 297 -1.23 -21.66 5.22
CA ALA A 297 -0.20 -22.55 5.71
C ALA A 297 0.79 -22.89 4.59
N ALA A 298 1.99 -23.29 4.97
CA ALA A 298 3.04 -23.71 4.05
C ALA A 298 3.82 -24.87 4.67
N ILE A 299 4.28 -25.79 3.83
CA ILE A 299 5.22 -26.85 4.18
C ILE A 299 6.48 -26.72 3.33
N GLU A 300 7.59 -27.19 3.86
CA GLU A 300 8.81 -27.33 3.07
C GLU A 300 8.67 -28.51 2.10
N TYR A 301 9.33 -28.41 0.95
CA TYR A 301 9.43 -29.49 -0.02
C TYR A 301 10.86 -29.51 -0.59
N PRO A 302 11.32 -30.62 -1.20
CA PRO A 302 12.73 -30.80 -1.59
C PRO A 302 13.32 -29.79 -2.59
N GLY A 303 12.50 -28.91 -3.19
CA GLY A 303 12.92 -27.86 -4.11
C GLY A 303 12.19 -27.90 -5.46
N LEU A 304 12.40 -26.87 -6.28
CA LEU A 304 11.68 -26.69 -7.55
C LEU A 304 11.88 -27.87 -8.52
N ASP A 305 13.09 -28.44 -8.60
CA ASP A 305 13.41 -29.58 -9.47
C ASP A 305 12.68 -30.87 -9.08
N TRP A 306 12.16 -30.94 -7.86
CA TRP A 306 11.37 -32.06 -7.37
C TRP A 306 9.88 -31.93 -7.74
N LEU A 307 9.37 -30.73 -8.04
CA LEU A 307 7.94 -30.53 -8.36
C LEU A 307 7.39 -31.45 -9.47
N PRO A 308 8.14 -31.78 -10.55
CA PRO A 308 7.67 -32.76 -11.55
C PRO A 308 7.45 -34.18 -11.00
N GLN A 309 8.00 -34.49 -9.82
CA GLN A 309 7.87 -35.76 -9.13
C GLN A 309 6.70 -35.80 -8.14
N LEU A 310 5.99 -34.66 -7.97
CA LEU A 310 4.84 -34.55 -7.07
C LEU A 310 3.71 -35.48 -7.55
N THR A 311 3.50 -36.58 -6.82
CA THR A 311 2.48 -37.59 -7.17
C THR A 311 1.14 -37.34 -6.49
N LYS A 312 1.12 -36.54 -5.42
CA LYS A 312 -0.06 -36.23 -4.62
C LYS A 312 0.01 -34.79 -4.14
N LEU A 313 -1.12 -34.09 -4.18
CA LEU A 313 -1.33 -32.83 -3.47
C LEU A 313 -2.75 -32.84 -2.91
N GLU A 314 -2.88 -33.21 -1.64
CA GLU A 314 -4.15 -33.21 -0.94
C GLU A 314 -4.14 -32.13 0.15
N VAL A 315 -5.19 -31.31 0.17
CA VAL A 315 -5.37 -30.26 1.18
C VAL A 315 -6.69 -30.50 1.88
N GLN A 316 -6.65 -30.61 3.20
CA GLN A 316 -7.83 -30.73 4.06
C GLN A 316 -7.92 -29.49 4.95
N ILE A 317 -9.13 -28.92 5.05
CA ILE A 317 -9.41 -27.73 5.84
C ILE A 317 -10.54 -28.09 6.80
N THR A 318 -10.34 -27.87 8.10
CA THR A 318 -11.34 -28.10 9.16
C THR A 318 -11.47 -26.91 10.08
#